data_AF-A0A7C4MJT9-F1
#
_entry.id   AF-A0A7C4MJT9-F1
#
_cell.length_a   1.000
_cell.length_b   1.000
_cell.length_c   1.000
_cell.angle_alpha   90.00
_cell.angle_beta   90.00
_cell.angle_gamma   90.00
#
_symmetry.space_group_name_H-M   'P 1'
#
loop_
_entity.id
_entity.type
_entity.pdbx_description
1 polymer ?
#
loop_
_entity_poly.entity_id
_entity_poly.type
_entity_poly.pdbx_seq_one_letter_code
_entity_poly.pdbx_strand_id
1 'polypeptide(L)'
;MNKKIMSSSLLFALLSSMLIIVGCVEEKKQIPQGAILQFETYGGFVSDEHARQAIIIGPEKITYIVYSNNNQVTESYQKKIKKEEYTALLDLLNEKRFLDMQDKYSPPKITVADTGDAKLTVNFDNTSKIVILEPYFLEYYPDNVRIVFEAMQSYTNKIYDLSEEELKNIAEEWIRNAPTYSYDGQNLNFVKMDVLETYPITYALTYSFTSGGYGNRSKIAGPQVVSKHNIIIGIQKGKIIGAVIDGTWDELTQDYYKTTIKFQPLQCAKTPWRKWYDSGNIKFIKEPSEEELITAYYDQVYGITITNFKMVSSDNLVAAVCGNPEPYYFTAKVRAVDRKKMFELSWKASE
;
A
#
# COMPACT_ATOMS: atom_id res chain seq x y z
N MET A 1 4.26 97.08 58.32
CA MET A 1 4.41 96.67 56.91
C MET A 1 5.65 95.79 56.78
N ASN A 2 5.41 94.56 56.33
CA ASN A 2 6.28 93.58 55.65
C ASN A 2 7.57 93.00 56.27
N LYS A 3 7.42 91.73 56.66
CA LYS A 3 8.38 90.61 56.80
C LYS A 3 9.13 90.26 55.50
N LYS A 4 10.32 89.64 55.65
CA LYS A 4 10.80 88.32 55.11
C LYS A 4 12.33 88.26 55.36
N ILE A 5 12.97 87.33 56.07
CA ILE A 5 12.99 85.84 56.19
C ILE A 5 13.43 85.10 54.91
N MET A 6 14.52 84.33 55.12
CA MET A 6 15.33 83.41 54.29
C MET A 6 14.58 82.40 53.41
N SER A 7 15.31 81.86 52.40
CA SER A 7 15.50 80.42 52.05
C SER A 7 15.67 80.28 50.53
N SER A 8 16.85 79.93 49.99
CA SER A 8 17.35 78.56 49.68
C SER A 8 16.43 77.72 48.76
N SER A 9 17.03 77.19 47.69
CA SER A 9 16.62 76.10 46.76
C SER A 9 16.33 76.54 45.33
N LEU A 10 17.08 76.02 44.35
CA LEU A 10 16.54 75.12 43.32
C LEU A 10 17.68 74.47 42.51
N LEU A 11 17.83 73.17 42.70
CA LEU A 11 18.69 72.25 41.97
C LEU A 11 17.92 71.77 40.71
N PHE A 12 18.57 71.77 39.55
CA PHE A 12 18.04 71.27 38.29
C PHE A 12 17.73 69.76 38.38
N ALA A 13 16.47 69.37 38.16
CA ALA A 13 16.07 67.98 38.00
C ALA A 13 15.99 67.63 36.50
N LEU A 14 16.88 66.74 36.06
CA LEU A 14 16.82 66.07 34.76
C LEU A 14 15.62 65.09 34.75
N LEU A 15 14.63 65.36 33.91
CA LEU A 15 13.52 64.43 33.64
C LEU A 15 14.02 63.39 32.64
N SER A 16 14.42 62.21 33.12
CA SER A 16 14.68 61.03 32.29
C SER A 16 13.36 60.33 32.00
N SER A 17 12.89 60.47 30.76
CA SER A 17 11.76 59.71 30.21
C SER A 17 12.20 58.28 29.89
N MET A 18 11.97 57.34 30.81
CA MET A 18 11.98 55.91 30.52
C MET A 18 10.68 55.55 29.78
N LEU A 19 10.76 55.43 28.46
CA LEU A 19 9.80 54.71 27.64
C LEU A 19 9.96 53.21 27.94
N ILE A 20 9.05 52.65 28.75
CA ILE A 20 8.89 51.20 28.86
C ILE A 20 8.15 50.76 27.60
N ILE A 21 8.90 50.31 26.60
CA ILE A 21 8.34 49.55 25.48
C ILE A 21 7.97 48.18 26.06
N VAL A 22 6.72 48.03 26.50
CA VAL A 22 6.13 46.70 26.69
C VAL A 22 5.96 46.13 25.29
N GLY A 23 6.98 45.46 24.78
CA GLY A 23 6.81 44.58 23.64
C GLY A 23 5.83 43.50 24.07
N CYS A 24 4.60 43.55 23.55
CA CYS A 24 3.72 42.40 23.53
C CYS A 24 4.48 41.30 22.78
N VAL A 25 5.15 40.42 23.52
CA VAL A 25 5.49 39.11 23.02
C VAL A 25 4.14 38.43 22.87
N GLU A 26 3.57 38.44 21.67
CA GLU A 26 2.48 37.54 21.32
C GLU A 26 2.98 36.13 21.64
N GLU A 27 2.48 35.54 22.72
CA GLU A 27 2.67 34.12 22.99
C GLU A 27 2.12 33.39 21.77
N LYS A 28 3.03 32.82 20.97
CA LYS A 28 2.64 31.97 19.85
C LYS A 28 1.77 30.86 20.42
N LYS A 29 0.49 30.86 20.05
CA LYS A 29 -0.44 29.81 20.43
C LYS A 29 0.13 28.47 19.96
N GLN A 30 0.37 27.55 20.88
CA GLN A 30 0.88 26.22 20.59
C GLN A 30 -0.23 25.19 20.77
N ILE A 31 -0.17 24.12 19.99
CA ILE A 31 -1.06 22.97 20.14
C ILE A 31 -0.62 22.20 21.39
N PRO A 32 -1.50 21.99 22.39
CA PRO A 32 -1.15 21.33 23.64
C PRO A 32 -1.05 19.81 23.48
N GLN A 33 -0.37 19.16 24.43
CA GLN A 33 -0.16 17.71 24.47
C GLN A 33 -1.45 16.89 24.57
N GLY A 34 -2.59 17.49 24.94
CA GLY A 34 -3.89 16.83 24.99
C GLY A 34 -4.68 16.85 23.68
N ALA A 35 -4.13 17.37 22.59
CA ALA A 35 -4.86 17.54 21.34
C ALA A 35 -5.31 16.22 20.70
N ILE A 36 -6.42 16.26 19.97
CA ILE A 36 -6.88 15.13 19.16
C ILE A 36 -6.88 15.58 17.69
N LEU A 37 -6.10 14.88 16.87
CA LEU A 37 -5.98 15.13 15.45
C LEU A 37 -6.87 14.14 14.70
N GLN A 38 -7.72 14.64 13.82
CA GLN A 38 -8.56 13.82 12.95
C GLN A 38 -8.29 14.23 11.50
N PHE A 39 -7.69 13.32 10.75
CA PHE A 39 -7.44 13.47 9.33
C PHE A 39 -8.41 12.58 8.55
N GLU A 40 -9.21 13.19 7.70
CA GLU A 40 -10.19 12.53 6.85
C GLU A 40 -9.83 12.72 5.39
N THR A 41 -9.93 11.65 4.62
CA THR A 41 -9.83 11.67 3.16
C THR A 41 -11.12 11.14 2.55
N TYR A 42 -11.52 11.79 1.46
CA TYR A 42 -12.69 11.47 0.64
C TYR A 42 -12.14 11.22 -0.76
N GLY A 43 -12.25 10.01 -1.29
CA GLY A 43 -11.68 9.69 -2.60
C GLY A 43 -12.66 9.92 -3.75
N GLY A 44 -12.16 10.41 -4.89
CA GLY A 44 -12.80 10.15 -6.18
C GLY A 44 -12.44 8.72 -6.62
N PHE A 45 -13.43 7.89 -6.95
CA PHE A 45 -13.26 6.48 -7.39
C PHE A 45 -12.83 5.44 -6.34
N VAL A 46 -13.22 5.62 -5.08
CA VAL A 46 -13.23 4.51 -4.11
C VAL A 46 -14.53 3.70 -4.25
N SER A 47 -14.47 2.37 -4.09
CA SER A 47 -15.67 1.52 -4.03
C SER A 47 -16.68 2.06 -3.01
N ASP A 48 -17.97 1.78 -3.17
CA ASP A 48 -19.02 2.21 -2.22
C ASP A 48 -18.70 1.90 -0.74
N GLU A 49 -17.89 0.86 -0.48
CA GLU A 49 -17.47 0.44 0.87
C GLU A 49 -16.29 1.22 1.48
N HIS A 50 -15.59 2.05 0.69
CA HIS A 50 -14.34 2.75 1.06
C HIS A 50 -14.39 4.27 0.81
N ALA A 51 -15.61 4.82 0.73
CA ALA A 51 -15.93 6.19 0.39
C ALA A 51 -15.17 7.26 1.20
N ARG A 52 -15.04 7.02 2.51
CA ARG A 52 -14.38 7.94 3.45
C ARG A 52 -13.46 7.16 4.35
N GLN A 53 -12.27 7.72 4.59
CA GLN A 53 -11.31 7.18 5.53
C GLN A 53 -10.99 8.25 6.58
N ALA A 54 -10.81 7.84 7.83
CA ALA A 54 -10.47 8.74 8.92
C ALA A 54 -9.37 8.12 9.78
N ILE A 55 -8.33 8.89 10.07
CA ILE A 55 -7.34 8.57 11.10
C ILE A 55 -7.46 9.58 12.25
N ILE A 56 -7.64 9.06 13.45
CA ILE A 56 -7.79 9.82 14.69
C ILE A 56 -6.58 9.51 15.56
N ILE A 57 -5.75 10.52 15.81
CA ILE A 57 -4.51 10.42 16.57
C ILE A 57 -4.70 11.19 17.87
N GLY A 58 -4.58 10.49 19.00
CA GLY A 58 -4.54 11.08 20.33
C GLY A 58 -3.26 10.67 21.08
N PRO A 59 -3.10 11.10 22.34
CA PRO A 59 -1.85 10.92 23.09
C PRO A 59 -1.49 9.47 23.39
N GLU A 60 -2.46 8.56 23.39
CA GLU A 60 -2.24 7.14 23.74
C GLU A 60 -2.40 6.18 22.56
N LYS A 61 -3.15 6.58 21.52
CA LYS A 61 -3.49 5.69 20.42
C LYS A 61 -3.82 6.42 19.12
N ILE A 62 -3.67 5.68 18.04
CA ILE A 62 -4.15 5.98 16.70
C ILE A 62 -5.34 5.05 16.42
N THR A 63 -6.40 5.60 15.84
CA THR A 63 -7.57 4.86 15.36
C THR A 63 -7.76 5.15 13.88
N TYR A 64 -7.79 4.13 13.03
CA TYR A 64 -8.12 4.27 11.61
C TYR A 64 -9.47 3.63 11.34
N ILE A 65 -10.36 4.35 10.65
CA ILE A 65 -11.73 3.93 10.38
C ILE A 65 -12.01 4.13 8.90
N VAL A 66 -12.55 3.09 8.26
CA VAL A 66 -13.06 3.14 6.89
C VAL A 66 -14.57 3.15 6.95
N TYR A 67 -15.18 4.02 6.15
CA TYR A 67 -16.63 4.15 6.03
C TYR A 67 -17.09 3.90 4.60
N SER A 68 -18.26 3.29 4.48
CA SER A 68 -19.01 3.24 3.24
C SER A 68 -19.63 4.60 2.88
N ASN A 69 -20.16 4.71 1.66
CA ASN A 69 -20.89 5.88 1.15
C ASN A 69 -22.08 6.29 2.05
N ASN A 70 -22.66 5.35 2.79
CA ASN A 70 -23.75 5.59 3.73
C ASN A 70 -23.26 5.90 5.17
N ASN A 71 -21.98 6.23 5.34
CA ASN A 71 -21.33 6.49 6.63
C ASN A 71 -21.32 5.30 7.60
N GLN A 72 -21.50 4.07 7.12
CA GLN A 72 -21.35 2.88 7.97
C GLN A 72 -19.88 2.50 8.08
N VAL A 73 -19.42 2.15 9.28
CA VAL A 73 -18.05 1.65 9.49
C VAL A 73 -17.90 0.29 8.82
N THR A 74 -16.96 0.16 7.89
CA THR A 74 -16.62 -1.08 7.19
C THR A 74 -15.35 -1.72 7.74
N GLU A 75 -14.37 -0.91 8.15
CA GLU A 75 -13.16 -1.38 8.85
C GLU A 75 -12.81 -0.43 10.01
N SER A 76 -12.19 -0.97 11.07
CA SER A 76 -11.66 -0.17 12.18
C SER A 76 -10.42 -0.83 12.77
N TYR A 77 -9.35 -0.06 12.91
CA TYR A 77 -8.06 -0.49 13.45
C TYR A 77 -7.61 0.46 14.56
N GLN A 78 -6.95 -0.08 15.59
CA GLN A 78 -6.38 0.71 16.68
C GLN A 78 -4.97 0.25 16.99
N LYS A 79 -4.07 1.20 17.24
CA LYS A 79 -2.69 0.94 17.63
C LYS A 79 -2.25 1.94 18.69
N LYS A 80 -1.48 1.50 19.68
CA LYS A 80 -0.86 2.40 20.65
C LYS A 80 0.19 3.26 19.94
N ILE A 81 0.23 4.54 20.24
CA ILE A 81 1.28 5.45 19.77
C ILE A 81 2.30 5.67 20.88
N LYS A 82 3.58 5.76 20.53
CA LYS A 82 4.61 6.11 21.52
C LYS A 82 4.49 7.59 21.86
N LYS A 83 4.75 7.95 23.12
CA LYS A 83 4.66 9.35 23.58
C LYS A 83 5.58 10.27 22.77
N GLU A 84 6.77 9.80 22.43
CA GLU A 84 7.77 10.55 21.68
C GLU A 84 7.30 10.79 20.24
N GLU A 85 6.67 9.80 19.62
CA GLU A 85 6.12 9.90 18.27
C GLU A 85 4.93 10.87 18.21
N TYR A 86 4.03 10.79 19.19
CA TYR A 86 2.94 11.74 19.32
C TYR A 86 3.43 13.17 19.57
N THR A 87 4.42 13.34 20.45
CA THR A 87 5.04 14.65 20.72
C THR A 87 5.67 15.23 19.46
N ALA A 88 6.43 14.42 18.71
CA ALA A 88 7.05 14.85 17.46
C ALA A 88 6.02 15.29 16.40
N LEU A 89 4.84 14.66 16.36
CA LEU A 89 3.75 15.10 15.49
C LEU A 89 3.23 16.49 15.89
N LEU A 90 3.00 16.73 17.18
CA LEU A 90 2.56 18.04 17.65
C LEU A 90 3.62 19.13 17.40
N ASP A 91 4.89 18.80 17.63
CA ASP A 91 6.01 19.69 17.35
C ASP A 91 6.07 20.06 15.86
N LEU A 92 5.86 19.08 14.96
CA LEU A 92 5.77 19.33 13.52
C LEU A 92 4.64 20.32 13.18
N LEU A 93 3.43 20.14 13.73
CA LEU A 93 2.31 21.04 13.47
C LEU A 93 2.61 22.46 13.99
N ASN A 94 3.24 22.58 15.16
CA ASN A 94 3.66 23.86 15.72
C ASN A 94 4.76 24.52 14.86
N GLU A 95 5.77 23.76 14.43
CA GLU A 95 6.86 24.24 13.56
C GLU A 95 6.33 24.73 12.22
N LYS A 96 5.38 24.00 11.62
CA LYS A 96 4.72 24.36 10.35
C LYS A 96 3.61 25.40 10.51
N ARG A 97 3.43 25.93 11.72
CA ARG A 97 2.46 26.98 12.06
C ARG A 97 1.04 26.61 11.65
N PHE A 98 0.61 25.38 11.97
CA PHE A 98 -0.70 24.87 11.58
C PHE A 98 -1.86 25.79 12.01
N LEU A 99 -1.79 26.39 13.19
CA LEU A 99 -2.83 27.29 13.69
C LEU A 99 -2.99 28.57 12.84
N ASP A 100 -1.94 28.97 12.12
CA ASP A 100 -1.93 30.16 11.25
C ASP A 100 -2.32 29.84 9.79
N MET A 101 -2.53 28.55 9.45
CA MET A 101 -2.89 28.14 8.08
C MET A 101 -4.28 28.64 7.69
N GLN A 102 -4.52 28.74 6.38
CA GLN A 102 -5.87 29.02 5.87
C GLN A 102 -6.80 27.85 6.20
N ASP A 103 -8.08 28.14 6.45
CA ASP A 103 -9.06 27.10 6.75
C ASP A 103 -9.32 26.20 5.53
N LYS A 104 -9.12 26.72 4.32
CA LYS A 104 -9.34 26.01 3.07
C LYS A 104 -8.33 26.44 2.01
N TYR A 105 -7.76 25.47 1.31
CA TYR A 105 -6.92 25.67 0.14
C TYR A 105 -7.60 25.06 -1.08
N SER A 106 -7.74 25.86 -2.14
CA SER A 106 -8.27 25.42 -3.43
C SER A 106 -7.51 26.10 -4.56
N PRO A 107 -6.81 25.35 -5.43
CA PRO A 107 -6.06 25.94 -6.54
C PRO A 107 -7.02 26.51 -7.59
N PRO A 108 -6.72 27.69 -8.17
CA PRO A 108 -7.53 28.23 -9.25
C PRO A 108 -7.31 27.40 -10.53
N LYS A 109 -8.35 26.67 -10.96
CA LYS A 109 -8.46 25.99 -12.27
C LYS A 109 -7.70 24.67 -12.46
N ILE A 110 -7.73 23.76 -11.50
CA ILE A 110 -7.32 22.37 -11.78
C ILE A 110 -8.41 21.42 -11.30
N THR A 111 -9.03 20.72 -12.26
CA THR A 111 -10.02 19.66 -11.98
C THR A 111 -9.34 18.33 -12.24
N VAL A 112 -8.69 17.77 -11.22
CA VAL A 112 -8.36 16.33 -11.25
C VAL A 112 -9.57 15.64 -10.65
N ALA A 113 -10.34 14.92 -11.47
CA ALA A 113 -11.60 14.30 -11.04
C ALA A 113 -11.39 13.18 -10.00
N ASP A 114 -10.16 12.68 -9.87
CA ASP A 114 -9.85 11.44 -9.18
C ASP A 114 -9.19 11.66 -7.80
N THR A 115 -8.97 12.90 -7.38
CA THR A 115 -8.16 13.21 -6.18
C THR A 115 -8.98 13.45 -4.93
N GLY A 116 -10.29 13.67 -5.06
CA GLY A 116 -11.19 13.91 -3.93
C GLY A 116 -10.71 15.03 -2.99
N ASP A 117 -11.07 14.95 -1.70
CA ASP A 117 -10.82 16.02 -0.72
C ASP A 117 -10.18 15.47 0.56
N ALA A 118 -9.45 16.33 1.28
CA ALA A 118 -8.88 15.98 2.58
C ALA A 118 -9.12 17.07 3.62
N LYS A 119 -9.34 16.65 4.86
CA LYS A 119 -9.67 17.54 5.98
C LYS A 119 -8.88 17.12 7.22
N LEU A 120 -8.11 18.05 7.78
CA LEU A 120 -7.43 17.88 9.05
C LEU A 120 -8.09 18.77 10.10
N THR A 121 -8.65 18.15 11.13
CA THR A 121 -9.19 18.80 12.32
C THR A 121 -8.26 18.56 13.50
N VAL A 122 -7.84 19.62 14.19
CA VAL A 122 -7.07 19.54 15.44
C VAL A 122 -7.92 20.13 16.55
N ASN A 123 -8.35 19.29 17.49
CA ASN A 123 -9.19 19.66 18.63
C ASN A 123 -8.32 19.82 19.88
N PHE A 124 -8.43 20.94 20.59
CA PHE A 124 -7.68 21.24 21.80
C PHE A 124 -8.34 22.36 22.60
N ASP A 125 -8.29 22.32 23.93
CA ASP A 125 -8.77 23.37 24.84
C ASP A 125 -10.17 23.93 24.46
N ASN A 126 -11.13 23.03 24.23
CA ASN A 126 -12.49 23.33 23.78
C ASN A 126 -12.59 24.15 22.47
N THR A 127 -11.52 24.18 21.69
CA THR A 127 -11.42 24.84 20.39
C THR A 127 -11.02 23.81 19.32
N SER A 128 -11.26 24.15 18.06
CA SER A 128 -10.83 23.35 16.92
C SER A 128 -10.19 24.24 15.86
N LYS A 129 -9.13 23.76 15.22
CA LYS A 129 -8.64 24.31 13.94
C LYS A 129 -8.90 23.27 12.86
N ILE A 130 -9.47 23.71 11.74
CA ILE A 130 -9.78 22.87 10.60
C ILE A 130 -9.03 23.43 9.39
N VAL A 131 -8.36 22.54 8.64
CA VAL A 131 -7.73 22.86 7.36
C VAL A 131 -8.21 21.85 6.32
N ILE A 132 -8.72 22.35 5.20
CA ILE A 132 -9.32 21.55 4.12
C ILE A 132 -8.51 21.74 2.82
N LEU A 133 -8.22 20.65 2.13
CA LEU A 133 -7.62 20.62 0.80
C LEU A 133 -8.64 20.10 -0.22
N GLU A 134 -8.95 20.92 -1.22
CA GLU A 134 -9.86 20.57 -2.32
C GLU A 134 -9.23 21.04 -3.65
N PRO A 135 -8.65 20.15 -4.47
CA PRO A 135 -8.58 18.69 -4.27
C PRO A 135 -7.45 18.23 -3.34
N TYR A 136 -7.48 16.99 -2.85
CA TYR A 136 -6.36 16.35 -2.16
C TYR A 136 -5.26 15.92 -3.13
N PHE A 137 -4.54 16.91 -3.66
CA PHE A 137 -3.35 16.73 -4.50
C PHE A 137 -2.21 17.60 -3.95
N LEU A 138 -1.33 16.97 -3.18
CA LEU A 138 -0.37 17.63 -2.29
C LEU A 138 0.62 18.57 -2.99
N GLU A 139 0.95 18.30 -4.26
CA GLU A 139 1.88 19.13 -5.04
C GLU A 139 1.34 20.53 -5.36
N TYR A 140 0.03 20.77 -5.20
CA TYR A 140 -0.56 22.10 -5.43
C TYR A 140 -0.39 23.05 -4.25
N TYR A 141 -0.03 22.55 -3.07
CA TYR A 141 -0.08 23.33 -1.84
C TYR A 141 1.31 23.73 -1.35
N PRO A 142 1.43 24.85 -0.60
CA PRO A 142 2.69 25.28 -0.01
C PRO A 142 3.30 24.19 0.88
N ASP A 143 4.64 24.18 0.98
CA ASP A 143 5.39 23.14 1.69
C ASP A 143 4.92 22.88 3.13
N ASN A 144 4.56 23.92 3.87
CA ASN A 144 4.08 23.76 5.24
C ASN A 144 2.77 22.96 5.32
N VAL A 145 1.85 23.16 4.36
CA VAL A 145 0.61 22.39 4.24
C VAL A 145 0.93 20.97 3.78
N ARG A 146 1.70 20.84 2.70
CA ARG A 146 2.09 19.55 2.13
C ARG A 146 2.72 18.64 3.18
N ILE A 147 3.73 19.12 3.91
CA ILE A 147 4.45 18.34 4.93
C ILE A 147 3.52 17.86 6.06
N VAL A 148 2.58 18.71 6.51
CA VAL A 148 1.63 18.31 7.56
C VAL A 148 0.71 17.19 7.06
N PHE A 149 0.18 17.31 5.85
CA PHE A 149 -0.72 16.29 5.31
C PHE A 149 0.00 15.00 4.92
N GLU A 150 1.24 15.07 4.41
CA GLU A 150 2.12 13.90 4.22
C GLU A 150 2.35 13.18 5.56
N ALA A 151 2.61 13.93 6.64
CA ALA A 151 2.77 13.34 7.96
C ALA A 151 1.50 12.61 8.39
N MET A 152 0.31 13.22 8.25
CA MET A 152 -0.96 12.55 8.56
C MET A 152 -1.19 11.28 7.72
N GLN A 153 -0.91 11.33 6.42
CA GLN A 153 -1.00 10.19 5.52
C GLN A 153 -0.04 9.06 5.93
N SER A 154 1.16 9.39 6.42
CA SER A 154 2.13 8.40 6.88
C SER A 154 1.59 7.58 8.07
N TYR A 155 0.76 8.17 8.94
CA TYR A 155 0.15 7.45 10.06
C TYR A 155 -0.90 6.43 9.60
N THR A 156 -1.56 6.66 8.46
CA THR A 156 -2.43 5.65 7.83
C THR A 156 -1.63 4.42 7.41
N ASN A 157 -0.37 4.57 7.03
CA ASN A 157 0.49 3.41 6.73
C ASN A 157 0.94 2.73 8.02
N LYS A 158 1.36 3.53 9.02
CA LYS A 158 1.82 3.03 10.33
C LYS A 158 0.78 2.26 11.12
N ILE A 159 -0.52 2.45 10.84
CA ILE A 159 -1.58 1.67 11.50
C ILE A 159 -1.49 0.19 11.16
N TYR A 160 -0.98 -0.13 9.96
CA TYR A 160 -0.80 -1.49 9.47
C TYR A 160 0.63 -2.00 9.65
N ASP A 161 1.59 -1.12 9.96
CA ASP A 161 2.95 -1.52 10.23
C ASP A 161 2.98 -2.48 11.43
N LEU A 162 3.51 -3.67 11.18
CA LEU A 162 3.78 -4.65 12.21
C LEU A 162 5.29 -4.71 12.41
N SER A 163 5.72 -4.91 13.65
CA SER A 163 7.12 -5.19 13.93
C SER A 163 7.54 -6.50 13.25
N GLU A 164 8.83 -6.65 13.00
CA GLU A 164 9.38 -7.91 12.45
C GLU A 164 9.02 -9.11 13.34
N GLU A 165 9.00 -8.93 14.66
CA GLU A 165 8.60 -9.96 15.62
C GLU A 165 7.12 -10.35 15.47
N GLU A 166 6.21 -9.37 15.36
CA GLU A 166 4.79 -9.64 15.12
C GLU A 166 4.58 -10.37 13.77
N LEU A 167 5.27 -9.93 12.72
CA LEU A 167 5.19 -10.58 11.40
C LEU A 167 5.71 -12.02 11.45
N LYS A 168 6.83 -12.25 12.15
CA LYS A 168 7.39 -13.59 12.35
C LYS A 168 6.43 -14.47 13.14
N ASN A 169 5.83 -13.96 14.20
CA ASN A 169 4.84 -14.70 15.00
C ASN A 169 3.63 -15.11 14.15
N ILE A 170 3.06 -14.18 13.37
CA ILE A 170 1.95 -14.46 12.45
C ILE A 170 2.35 -15.53 11.43
N ALA A 171 3.52 -15.40 10.80
CA ALA A 171 4.00 -16.34 9.80
C ALA A 171 4.26 -17.73 10.39
N GLU A 172 4.98 -17.82 11.51
CA GLU A 172 5.33 -19.10 12.14
C GLU A 172 4.12 -19.83 12.69
N GLU A 173 3.20 -19.12 13.35
CA GLU A 173 1.94 -19.69 13.81
C GLU A 173 1.14 -20.26 12.63
N TRP A 174 1.03 -19.49 11.53
CA TRP A 174 0.33 -19.96 10.34
C TRP A 174 1.02 -21.16 9.71
N ILE A 175 2.34 -21.11 9.50
CA ILE A 175 3.12 -22.21 8.89
C ILE A 175 2.95 -23.49 9.71
N ARG A 176 3.06 -23.42 11.05
CA ARG A 176 2.94 -24.61 11.93
C ARG A 176 1.58 -25.29 11.83
N ASN A 177 0.54 -24.54 11.51
CA ASN A 177 -0.82 -25.04 11.33
C ASN A 177 -1.15 -25.37 9.87
N ALA A 178 -0.26 -25.03 8.91
CA ALA A 178 -0.48 -25.28 7.50
C ALA A 178 -0.37 -26.79 7.17
N PRO A 179 -1.12 -27.30 6.18
CA PRO A 179 -1.20 -28.74 5.88
C PRO A 179 0.14 -29.45 5.66
N THR A 180 1.09 -28.80 4.99
CA THR A 180 2.41 -29.36 4.71
C THR A 180 3.23 -29.53 5.98
N TYR A 181 3.34 -28.47 6.79
CA TYR A 181 4.19 -28.50 7.98
C TYR A 181 3.55 -29.29 9.11
N SER A 182 2.23 -29.17 9.32
CA SER A 182 1.54 -29.90 10.38
C SER A 182 1.52 -31.43 10.17
N TYR A 183 1.67 -31.90 8.92
CA TYR A 183 1.70 -33.32 8.61
C TYR A 183 3.01 -33.99 9.06
N ASP A 184 4.16 -33.47 8.64
CA ASP A 184 5.49 -34.03 8.93
C ASP A 184 6.63 -32.99 8.93
N GLY A 185 6.29 -31.70 9.00
CA GLY A 185 7.23 -30.59 8.95
C GLY A 185 8.10 -30.48 10.20
N GLN A 186 9.40 -30.24 9.99
CA GLN A 186 10.40 -30.07 11.04
C GLN A 186 11.38 -28.96 10.70
N ASN A 187 12.13 -28.48 11.70
CA ASN A 187 13.24 -27.53 11.53
C ASN A 187 12.83 -26.21 10.85
N LEU A 188 11.69 -25.62 11.25
CA LEU A 188 11.29 -24.29 10.78
C LEU A 188 12.33 -23.24 11.20
N ASN A 189 12.92 -22.56 10.23
CA ASN A 189 13.92 -21.52 10.43
C ASN A 189 13.62 -20.31 9.55
N PHE A 190 13.58 -19.12 10.15
CA PHE A 190 13.49 -17.86 9.41
C PHE A 190 14.74 -17.64 8.55
N VAL A 191 14.55 -17.21 7.31
CA VAL A 191 15.63 -16.93 6.35
C VAL A 191 15.77 -15.44 6.12
N LYS A 192 14.69 -14.75 5.73
CA LYS A 192 14.69 -13.31 5.44
C LYS A 192 13.29 -12.72 5.40
N MET A 193 13.23 -11.39 5.44
CA MET A 193 12.03 -10.60 5.22
C MET A 193 12.33 -9.54 4.15
N ASP A 194 11.47 -9.46 3.14
CA ASP A 194 11.47 -8.43 2.12
C ASP A 194 10.21 -7.56 2.28
N VAL A 195 10.32 -6.25 2.08
CA VAL A 195 9.18 -5.31 2.06
C VAL A 195 8.86 -4.99 0.61
N LEU A 196 7.63 -5.27 0.17
CA LEU A 196 7.19 -5.02 -1.20
C LEU A 196 6.52 -3.64 -1.30
N GLU A 197 6.90 -2.87 -2.32
CA GLU A 197 6.35 -1.54 -2.65
C GLU A 197 4.91 -1.65 -3.16
N THR A 198 3.99 -1.99 -2.27
CA THR A 198 2.56 -2.18 -2.51
C THR A 198 1.76 -1.28 -1.57
N TYR A 199 0.52 -0.99 -1.92
CA TYR A 199 -0.39 -0.22 -1.06
C TYR A 199 -1.68 -1.03 -0.81
N PRO A 200 -1.95 -1.48 0.44
CA PRO A 200 -1.09 -1.40 1.63
C PRO A 200 0.22 -2.17 1.49
N ILE A 201 1.21 -1.84 2.32
CA ILE A 201 2.51 -2.53 2.36
C ILE A 201 2.30 -4.03 2.54
N THR A 202 3.04 -4.82 1.76
CA THR A 202 3.08 -6.28 1.86
C THR A 202 4.46 -6.71 2.31
N TYR A 203 4.52 -7.55 3.34
CA TYR A 203 5.74 -8.18 3.83
C TYR A 203 5.85 -9.59 3.27
N ALA A 204 6.99 -9.94 2.69
CA ALA A 204 7.30 -11.28 2.20
C ALA A 204 8.34 -11.93 3.12
N LEU A 205 7.93 -12.89 3.95
CA LEU A 205 8.80 -13.61 4.87
C LEU A 205 9.15 -14.96 4.29
N THR A 206 10.44 -15.26 4.19
CA THR A 206 10.95 -16.55 3.74
C THR A 206 11.38 -17.40 4.93
N TYR A 207 10.87 -18.63 4.99
CA TYR A 207 11.26 -19.65 5.97
C TYR A 207 11.77 -20.89 5.26
N SER A 208 12.67 -21.62 5.91
CA SER A 208 13.09 -22.96 5.48
C SER A 208 12.65 -24.01 6.49
N PHE A 209 12.31 -25.20 6.02
CA PHE A 209 11.92 -26.33 6.85
C PHE A 209 12.18 -27.65 6.09
N THR A 210 11.94 -28.79 6.75
CA THR A 210 12.02 -30.12 6.13
C THR A 210 10.69 -30.84 6.20
N SER A 211 10.24 -31.47 5.11
CA SER A 211 9.05 -32.33 5.04
C SER A 211 9.23 -33.40 3.96
N GLY A 212 8.37 -34.43 3.94
CA GLY A 212 8.37 -35.46 2.91
C GLY A 212 7.71 -35.08 1.57
N GLY A 213 7.33 -33.82 1.37
CA GLY A 213 6.48 -33.36 0.26
C GLY A 213 5.52 -32.22 0.65
N TYR A 214 4.57 -31.91 -0.24
CA TYR A 214 3.60 -30.81 -0.09
C TYR A 214 2.20 -31.30 0.31
N GLY A 215 1.47 -30.43 1.02
CA GLY A 215 0.09 -30.60 1.44
C GLY A 215 -0.16 -31.72 2.44
N ASN A 216 -1.44 -31.96 2.73
CA ASN A 216 -1.89 -33.10 3.52
C ASN A 216 -1.80 -34.39 2.68
N ARG A 217 -0.92 -35.29 3.10
CA ARG A 217 -0.60 -36.54 2.39
C ARG A 217 -1.17 -37.79 3.04
N SER A 218 -2.15 -37.67 3.95
CA SER A 218 -2.78 -38.83 4.64
C SER A 218 -3.33 -39.92 3.71
N LYS A 219 -3.59 -39.59 2.43
CA LYS A 219 -4.15 -40.51 1.42
C LYS A 219 -3.08 -41.18 0.54
N ILE A 220 -1.80 -40.87 0.72
CA ILE A 220 -0.69 -41.40 -0.10
C ILE A 220 0.01 -42.53 0.67
N ALA A 221 0.02 -43.73 0.12
CA ALA A 221 0.77 -44.86 0.66
C ALA A 221 2.18 -44.89 0.07
N GLY A 222 3.21 -44.88 0.93
CA GLY A 222 4.61 -45.08 0.51
C GLY A 222 5.62 -44.28 1.35
N PRO A 223 6.91 -44.66 1.30
CA PRO A 223 7.97 -43.90 1.94
C PRO A 223 8.10 -42.52 1.29
N GLN A 224 8.20 -41.48 2.10
CA GLN A 224 8.40 -40.10 1.65
C GLN A 224 9.83 -39.68 1.94
N VAL A 225 10.49 -39.09 0.94
CA VAL A 225 11.86 -38.57 1.09
C VAL A 225 11.78 -37.22 1.76
N VAL A 226 12.32 -37.12 2.97
CA VAL A 226 12.41 -35.83 3.68
C VAL A 226 13.40 -34.93 2.94
N SER A 227 12.90 -33.83 2.40
CA SER A 227 13.68 -32.81 1.70
C SER A 227 13.57 -31.46 2.37
N LYS A 228 14.54 -30.58 2.10
CA LYS A 228 14.49 -29.18 2.53
C LYS A 228 13.61 -28.39 1.57
N HIS A 229 12.74 -27.56 2.15
CA HIS A 229 11.80 -26.69 1.45
C HIS A 229 11.95 -25.25 1.93
N ASN A 230 11.59 -24.29 1.08
CA ASN A 230 11.45 -22.89 1.46
C ASN A 230 10.00 -22.45 1.22
N ILE A 231 9.38 -21.82 2.21
CA ILE A 231 8.06 -21.20 2.09
C ILE A 231 8.19 -19.68 2.13
N ILE A 232 7.52 -18.99 1.21
CA ILE A 232 7.39 -17.54 1.19
C ILE A 232 5.96 -17.20 1.63
N ILE A 233 5.84 -16.48 2.74
CA ILE A 233 4.58 -15.99 3.31
C ILE A 233 4.43 -14.51 2.98
N GLY A 234 3.35 -14.15 2.28
CA GLY A 234 2.93 -12.77 2.06
C GLY A 234 1.95 -12.33 3.15
N ILE A 235 2.27 -11.24 3.86
CA ILE A 235 1.43 -10.66 4.91
C ILE A 235 1.05 -9.22 4.52
N GLN A 236 -0.24 -8.92 4.55
CA GLN A 236 -0.77 -7.56 4.35
C GLN A 236 -1.85 -7.27 5.38
N LYS A 237 -1.81 -6.10 6.03
CA LYS A 237 -2.71 -5.72 7.14
C LYS A 237 -2.82 -6.81 8.23
N GLY A 238 -1.71 -7.50 8.54
CA GLY A 238 -1.66 -8.60 9.52
C GLY A 238 -2.35 -9.90 9.09
N LYS A 239 -2.76 -10.04 7.83
CA LYS A 239 -3.38 -11.25 7.27
C LYS A 239 -2.44 -11.91 6.28
N ILE A 240 -2.44 -13.25 6.26
CA ILE A 240 -1.75 -14.02 5.21
C ILE A 240 -2.51 -13.87 3.90
N ILE A 241 -1.85 -13.33 2.88
CA ILE A 241 -2.39 -13.16 1.52
C ILE A 241 -1.72 -14.06 0.49
N GLY A 242 -0.63 -14.74 0.86
CA GLY A 242 0.09 -15.69 0.00
C GLY A 242 0.95 -16.64 0.82
N ALA A 243 1.05 -17.89 0.39
CA ALA A 243 1.93 -18.88 0.99
C ALA A 243 2.41 -19.86 -0.07
N VAL A 244 3.65 -19.72 -0.52
CA VAL A 244 4.18 -20.52 -1.65
C VAL A 244 5.42 -21.30 -1.22
N ILE A 245 5.38 -22.62 -1.35
CA ILE A 245 6.49 -23.54 -1.08
C ILE A 245 7.27 -23.80 -2.36
N ASP A 246 8.58 -23.58 -2.31
CA ASP A 246 9.57 -23.75 -3.37
C ASP A 246 9.24 -23.04 -4.69
N GLY A 247 8.35 -22.05 -4.65
CA GLY A 247 7.82 -21.39 -5.86
C GLY A 247 6.91 -22.28 -6.71
N THR A 248 6.50 -23.45 -6.20
CA THR A 248 5.76 -24.46 -6.98
C THR A 248 4.43 -24.84 -6.36
N TRP A 249 4.29 -24.81 -5.05
CA TRP A 249 3.07 -25.23 -4.35
C TRP A 249 2.46 -24.06 -3.59
N ASP A 250 1.18 -23.78 -3.85
CA ASP A 250 0.41 -22.78 -3.14
C ASP A 250 -0.27 -23.44 -1.93
N GLU A 251 0.22 -23.11 -0.75
CA GLU A 251 -0.20 -23.72 0.50
C GLU A 251 -1.58 -23.23 0.95
N LEU A 252 -2.05 -22.06 0.49
CA LEU A 252 -3.40 -21.58 0.79
C LEU A 252 -4.46 -22.37 0.01
N THR A 253 -4.19 -22.62 -1.26
CA THR A 253 -5.12 -23.30 -2.17
C THR A 253 -4.91 -24.81 -2.23
N GLN A 254 -3.80 -25.32 -1.69
CA GLN A 254 -3.41 -26.73 -1.74
C GLN A 254 -3.36 -27.27 -3.19
N ASP A 255 -2.82 -26.46 -4.11
CA ASP A 255 -2.58 -26.81 -5.51
C ASP A 255 -1.23 -26.24 -5.95
N TYR A 256 -0.72 -26.64 -7.11
CA TYR A 256 0.49 -26.06 -7.68
C TYR A 256 0.28 -24.58 -7.98
N TYR A 257 1.19 -23.73 -7.48
CA TYR A 257 1.15 -22.27 -7.63
C TYR A 257 1.08 -21.82 -9.09
N LYS A 258 1.82 -22.51 -9.97
CA LYS A 258 1.79 -22.29 -11.42
C LYS A 258 1.49 -23.58 -12.17
N THR A 259 0.73 -23.47 -13.23
CA THR A 259 0.47 -24.56 -14.17
C THR A 259 1.01 -24.20 -15.55
N THR A 260 1.57 -25.18 -16.25
CA THR A 260 1.99 -25.02 -17.64
C THR A 260 0.78 -25.24 -18.54
N ILE A 261 0.51 -24.28 -19.40
CA ILE A 261 -0.56 -24.31 -20.38
C ILE A 261 0.02 -24.28 -21.79
N LYS A 262 -0.70 -24.86 -22.75
CA LYS A 262 -0.35 -24.88 -24.17
C LYS A 262 -1.43 -24.22 -25.03
N PHE A 263 -1.01 -23.48 -26.06
CA PHE A 263 -1.87 -22.90 -27.08
C PHE A 263 -1.45 -23.42 -28.45
N GLN A 264 -2.41 -23.95 -29.20
CA GLN A 264 -2.19 -24.44 -30.55
C GLN A 264 -2.71 -23.41 -31.56
N PRO A 265 -1.82 -22.67 -32.26
CA PRO A 265 -2.24 -21.81 -33.35
C PRO A 265 -2.72 -22.65 -34.53
N LEU A 266 -3.63 -22.06 -35.31
CA LEU A 266 -4.15 -22.63 -36.55
C LEU A 266 -3.53 -21.91 -37.75
N GLN A 267 -3.19 -22.68 -38.77
CA GLN A 267 -2.71 -22.18 -40.05
C GLN A 267 -3.71 -21.21 -40.66
N CYS A 268 -3.18 -20.12 -41.22
CA CYS A 268 -3.93 -18.99 -41.79
C CYS A 268 -4.74 -18.15 -40.78
N ALA A 269 -4.74 -18.49 -39.48
CA ALA A 269 -5.43 -17.73 -38.46
C ALA A 269 -4.43 -16.95 -37.60
N LYS A 270 -4.60 -15.62 -37.53
CA LYS A 270 -3.86 -14.80 -36.58
C LYS A 270 -4.25 -15.18 -35.15
N THR A 271 -3.26 -15.28 -34.26
CA THR A 271 -3.47 -15.48 -32.84
C THR A 271 -4.25 -14.30 -32.23
N PRO A 272 -4.93 -14.49 -31.09
CA PRO A 272 -5.70 -13.42 -30.45
C PRO A 272 -4.87 -12.18 -30.14
N TRP A 273 -3.65 -12.35 -29.63
CA TRP A 273 -2.75 -11.23 -29.31
C TRP A 273 -2.22 -10.53 -30.57
N ARG A 274 -2.04 -11.25 -31.68
CA ARG A 274 -1.66 -10.62 -32.95
C ARG A 274 -2.80 -9.81 -33.57
N LYS A 275 -4.03 -10.30 -33.48
CA LYS A 275 -5.23 -9.52 -33.86
C LYS A 275 -5.36 -8.26 -32.99
N TRP A 276 -5.17 -8.41 -31.69
CA TRP A 276 -5.18 -7.29 -30.75
C TRP A 276 -4.11 -6.25 -31.11
N TYR A 277 -2.88 -6.68 -31.36
CA TYR A 277 -1.79 -5.80 -31.80
C TYR A 277 -2.13 -5.04 -33.08
N ASP A 278 -2.58 -5.74 -34.12
CA ASP A 278 -2.91 -5.15 -35.42
C ASP A 278 -4.07 -4.14 -35.31
N SER A 279 -5.02 -4.38 -34.40
CA SER A 279 -6.16 -3.49 -34.17
C SER A 279 -5.84 -2.28 -33.29
N GLY A 280 -4.81 -2.37 -32.45
CA GLY A 280 -4.55 -1.41 -31.37
C GLY A 280 -3.89 -0.10 -31.80
N ASN A 281 -3.57 0.09 -33.08
CA ASN A 281 -2.81 1.25 -33.58
C ASN A 281 -1.51 1.52 -32.77
N ILE A 282 -0.88 0.46 -32.26
CA ILE A 282 0.30 0.54 -31.38
C ILE A 282 1.56 0.54 -32.24
N LYS A 283 2.27 1.67 -32.30
CA LYS A 283 3.55 1.80 -33.03
C LYS A 283 4.71 1.63 -32.08
N PHE A 284 5.55 0.62 -32.32
CA PHE A 284 6.82 0.45 -31.61
C PHE A 284 8.00 0.80 -32.52
N ILE A 285 9.06 1.37 -31.93
CA ILE A 285 10.34 1.67 -32.63
C ILE A 285 11.00 0.39 -33.13
N LYS A 286 10.76 -0.73 -32.43
CA LYS A 286 11.14 -2.09 -32.79
C LYS A 286 9.91 -2.98 -32.59
N GLU A 287 9.63 -3.84 -33.57
CA GLU A 287 8.52 -4.78 -33.45
C GLU A 287 8.68 -5.69 -32.22
N PRO A 288 7.64 -5.84 -31.37
CA PRO A 288 7.72 -6.67 -30.18
C PRO A 288 7.88 -8.13 -30.56
N SER A 289 8.63 -8.88 -29.75
CA SER A 289 8.67 -10.34 -29.84
C SER A 289 7.30 -10.93 -29.51
N GLU A 290 7.08 -12.19 -29.92
CA GLU A 290 5.84 -12.90 -29.60
C GLU A 290 5.64 -13.06 -28.07
N GLU A 291 6.72 -13.19 -27.28
CA GLU A 291 6.67 -13.24 -25.82
C GLU A 291 6.21 -11.90 -25.21
N GLU A 292 6.77 -10.78 -25.67
CA GLU A 292 6.37 -9.45 -25.21
C GLU A 292 4.90 -9.19 -25.56
N LEU A 293 4.49 -9.57 -26.78
CA LEU A 293 3.14 -9.31 -27.26
C LEU A 293 2.08 -10.13 -26.53
N ILE A 294 2.34 -11.42 -26.30
CA ILE A 294 1.41 -12.28 -25.58
C ILE A 294 1.32 -11.87 -24.10
N THR A 295 2.46 -11.53 -23.48
CA THR A 295 2.49 -11.09 -22.07
C THR A 295 1.67 -9.81 -21.91
N ALA A 296 1.89 -8.81 -22.77
CA ALA A 296 1.14 -7.55 -22.75
C ALA A 296 -0.37 -7.78 -22.99
N TYR A 297 -0.73 -8.64 -23.95
CA TYR A 297 -2.13 -8.94 -24.25
C TYR A 297 -2.87 -9.53 -23.04
N TYR A 298 -2.32 -10.58 -22.41
CA TYR A 298 -3.02 -11.23 -21.30
C TYR A 298 -3.02 -10.41 -20.01
N ASP A 299 -1.95 -9.64 -19.77
CA ASP A 299 -1.88 -8.71 -18.66
C ASP A 299 -2.91 -7.58 -18.82
N GLN A 300 -2.93 -6.89 -19.97
CA GLN A 300 -3.80 -5.73 -20.17
C GLN A 300 -5.28 -6.10 -20.39
N VAL A 301 -5.56 -7.19 -21.10
CA VAL A 301 -6.95 -7.54 -21.46
C VAL A 301 -7.62 -8.38 -20.39
N TYR A 302 -6.87 -9.19 -19.64
CA TYR A 302 -7.44 -10.15 -18.68
C TYR A 302 -6.86 -10.06 -17.27
N GLY A 303 -5.83 -9.25 -17.01
CA GLY A 303 -5.13 -9.21 -15.72
C GLY A 303 -4.40 -10.52 -15.41
N ILE A 304 -3.99 -11.27 -16.44
CA ILE A 304 -3.33 -12.57 -16.28
C ILE A 304 -1.84 -12.44 -16.61
N THR A 305 -1.01 -12.66 -15.60
CA THR A 305 0.44 -12.69 -15.80
C THR A 305 0.88 -14.02 -16.42
N ILE A 306 1.46 -13.94 -17.61
CA ILE A 306 2.11 -15.06 -18.30
C ILE A 306 3.61 -15.03 -18.01
N THR A 307 4.21 -16.19 -17.74
CA THR A 307 5.66 -16.34 -17.53
C THR A 307 6.20 -17.58 -18.25
N ASN A 308 7.51 -17.63 -18.51
CA ASN A 308 8.18 -18.79 -19.13
C ASN A 308 7.57 -19.16 -20.50
N PHE A 309 7.26 -18.17 -21.32
CA PHE A 309 6.70 -18.39 -22.65
C PHE A 309 7.74 -19.02 -23.56
N LYS A 310 7.34 -20.04 -24.32
CA LYS A 310 8.18 -20.70 -25.32
C LYS A 310 7.36 -21.11 -26.52
N MET A 311 7.97 -21.04 -27.69
CA MET A 311 7.49 -21.70 -28.90
C MET A 311 8.19 -23.05 -29.03
N VAL A 312 7.41 -24.11 -29.22
CA VAL A 312 7.90 -25.49 -29.31
C VAL A 312 7.49 -26.06 -30.66
N SER A 313 8.46 -26.43 -31.48
CA SER A 313 8.22 -27.12 -32.76
C SER A 313 7.62 -28.50 -32.51
N SER A 314 6.63 -28.88 -33.32
CA SER A 314 6.12 -30.25 -33.34
C SER A 314 6.78 -31.03 -34.47
N ASP A 315 7.20 -32.27 -34.21
CA ASP A 315 7.82 -33.16 -35.21
C ASP A 315 6.84 -33.66 -36.29
N ASN A 316 5.58 -33.22 -36.25
CA ASN A 316 4.54 -33.63 -37.18
C ASN A 316 4.58 -32.78 -38.46
N LEU A 317 4.80 -33.43 -39.60
CA LEU A 317 4.57 -32.85 -40.92
C LEU A 317 3.07 -32.70 -41.15
N VAL A 318 2.54 -31.49 -40.94
CA VAL A 318 1.14 -31.16 -41.21
C VAL A 318 1.03 -30.50 -42.57
N ALA A 319 0.12 -30.98 -43.43
CA ALA A 319 -0.15 -30.33 -44.72
C ALA A 319 -0.62 -28.88 -44.50
N ALA A 320 -0.08 -27.95 -45.29
CA ALA A 320 -0.38 -26.52 -45.23
C ALA A 320 -1.81 -26.22 -45.73
N VAL A 321 -2.82 -26.43 -44.90
CA VAL A 321 -4.24 -26.22 -45.18
C VAL A 321 -4.82 -25.34 -44.06
N CYS A 322 -5.45 -24.22 -44.43
CA CYS A 322 -6.04 -23.31 -43.46
C CYS A 322 -7.00 -24.04 -42.50
N GLY A 323 -6.90 -23.73 -41.21
CA GLY A 323 -7.65 -24.42 -40.16
C GLY A 323 -6.97 -25.65 -39.57
N ASN A 324 -5.88 -26.16 -40.18
CA ASN A 324 -5.03 -27.15 -39.53
C ASN A 324 -4.18 -26.50 -38.43
N PRO A 325 -3.71 -27.26 -37.43
CA PRO A 325 -2.70 -26.79 -36.49
C PRO A 325 -1.41 -26.38 -37.18
N GLU A 326 -0.79 -25.29 -36.71
CA GLU A 326 0.61 -24.97 -37.06
C GLU A 326 1.56 -26.09 -36.58
N PRO A 327 2.72 -26.29 -37.24
CA PRO A 327 3.71 -27.29 -36.84
C PRO A 327 4.53 -26.86 -35.61
N TYR A 328 3.95 -26.01 -34.77
CA TYR A 328 4.47 -25.58 -33.49
C TYR A 328 3.30 -25.24 -32.57
N TYR A 329 3.57 -25.18 -31.27
CA TYR A 329 2.64 -24.68 -30.27
C TYR A 329 3.37 -23.78 -29.29
N PHE A 330 2.61 -23.00 -28.53
CA PHE A 330 3.16 -22.18 -27.46
C PHE A 330 2.94 -22.86 -26.12
N THR A 331 3.93 -22.79 -25.23
CA THR A 331 3.79 -23.13 -23.82
C THR A 331 4.02 -21.90 -22.97
N ALA A 332 3.29 -21.78 -21.86
CA ALA A 332 3.59 -20.78 -20.86
C ALA A 332 3.14 -21.23 -19.47
N LYS A 333 3.57 -20.52 -18.43
CA LYS A 333 3.14 -20.72 -17.04
C LYS A 333 2.24 -19.58 -16.58
N VAL A 334 1.09 -19.94 -16.03
CA VAL A 334 0.13 -19.03 -15.38
C VAL A 334 -0.12 -19.47 -13.94
N ARG A 335 -0.67 -18.60 -13.09
CA ARG A 335 -1.12 -19.03 -11.76
C ARG A 335 -2.23 -20.06 -11.91
N ALA A 336 -2.29 -21.05 -11.00
CA ALA A 336 -3.34 -22.08 -11.09
C ALA A 336 -4.77 -21.52 -11.00
N VAL A 337 -4.97 -20.40 -10.29
CA VAL A 337 -6.26 -19.70 -10.23
C VAL A 337 -6.73 -19.19 -11.59
N ASP A 338 -5.79 -18.83 -12.48
CA ASP A 338 -6.08 -18.30 -13.82
C ASP A 338 -6.33 -19.43 -14.84
N ARG A 339 -6.04 -20.69 -14.48
CA ARG A 339 -6.13 -21.88 -15.36
C ARG A 339 -7.49 -22.01 -16.04
N LYS A 340 -8.57 -21.90 -15.27
CA LYS A 340 -9.94 -22.02 -15.82
C LYS A 340 -10.19 -20.97 -16.88
N LYS A 341 -9.78 -19.72 -16.62
CA LYS A 341 -9.97 -18.62 -17.58
C LYS A 341 -9.13 -18.84 -18.83
N MET A 342 -7.90 -19.30 -18.69
CA MET A 342 -7.05 -19.62 -19.84
C MET A 342 -7.66 -20.74 -20.72
N PHE A 343 -8.34 -21.71 -20.13
CA PHE A 343 -9.02 -22.76 -20.90
C PHE A 343 -10.23 -22.24 -21.70
N GLU A 344 -10.98 -21.29 -21.14
CA GLU A 344 -12.03 -20.56 -21.90
C GLU A 344 -11.42 -19.78 -23.08
N LEU A 345 -10.17 -19.33 -22.94
CA LEU A 345 -9.39 -18.63 -23.97
C LEU A 345 -8.63 -19.58 -24.90
N SER A 346 -9.10 -20.83 -25.03
CA SER A 346 -8.58 -21.87 -25.93
C SER A 346 -7.18 -22.41 -25.60
N TRP A 347 -6.63 -22.09 -24.43
CA TRP A 347 -5.47 -22.82 -23.92
C TRP A 347 -5.89 -24.19 -23.38
N LYS A 348 -4.92 -25.10 -23.28
CA LYS A 348 -5.11 -26.42 -22.69
C LYS A 348 -4.02 -26.69 -21.67
N ALA A 349 -4.22 -27.67 -20.79
CA ALA A 349 -3.13 -28.16 -19.95
C ALA A 349 -1.98 -28.64 -20.84
N SER A 350 -0.75 -28.25 -20.51
CA SER A 350 0.43 -28.90 -21.04
C SER A 350 0.72 -30.11 -20.17
N GLU A 351 0.77 -31.28 -20.79
CA GLU A 351 1.22 -32.52 -20.14
C GLU A 351 2.73 -32.45 -19.85
#